data_AF-A0A2K0TXB9-F1
#
_entry.id   AF-A0A2K0TXB9-F1
#
_cell.length_a   1.000
_cell.length_b   1.000
_cell.length_c   1.000
_cell.angle_alpha   90.00
_cell.angle_beta   90.00
_cell.angle_gamma   90.00
#
_symmetry.space_group_name_H-M   'P 1'
#
loop_
_entity.id
_entity.type
_entity.pdbx_description
1 polymer ?
#
loop_
_entity_poly.entity_id
_entity_poly.type
_entity_poly.pdbx_seq_one_letter_code
_entity_poly.pdbx_strand_id
1 'polypeptide(L)' 'MLASANTSSINDHEDGPRSVDNDESWIFFVSGPTGSGKSSVAKFLASKLQARFLEGDDVRVP' A
#
# COMPACT_ATOMS: atom_id res chain seq x y z
N MET A 1 -34.93 -27.26 44.82
CA MET A 1 -34.80 -26.74 43.45
C MET A 1 -33.33 -26.52 43.16
N LEU A 2 -32.91 -26.87 41.95
CA LEU A 2 -31.54 -27.00 41.49
C LEU A 2 -30.79 -25.66 41.35
N ALA A 3 -29.45 -25.81 41.30
CA ALA A 3 -28.35 -24.84 41.19
C ALA A 3 -28.53 -23.64 40.25
N SER A 4 -27.79 -22.56 40.52
CA SER A 4 -26.74 -22.08 39.60
C SER A 4 -25.88 -21.00 40.26
N ALA A 5 -24.60 -21.28 40.46
CA ALA A 5 -23.59 -20.23 40.39
C ALA A 5 -23.58 -19.68 38.96
N ASN A 6 -23.27 -18.40 38.77
CA ASN A 6 -22.55 -17.93 37.58
C ASN A 6 -21.75 -16.68 37.96
N THR A 7 -20.46 -16.94 38.16
CA THR A 7 -19.35 -16.01 38.00
C THR A 7 -19.15 -15.68 36.51
N SER A 8 -18.39 -14.62 36.24
CA SER A 8 -17.82 -14.18 34.95
C SER A 8 -18.80 -13.43 34.01
N SER A 9 -18.40 -12.39 33.31
CA SER A 9 -17.05 -11.98 32.93
C SER A 9 -17.03 -10.47 32.73
N ILE A 10 -16.02 -9.80 33.29
CA ILE A 10 -15.58 -8.50 32.81
C ILE A 10 -15.09 -8.77 31.38
N ASN A 11 -15.79 -8.21 30.40
CA ASN A 11 -15.32 -8.21 29.02
C ASN A 11 -14.37 -7.02 28.89
N ASP A 12 -13.12 -7.25 29.27
CA ASP A 12 -12.01 -6.43 28.81
C ASP A 12 -11.95 -6.61 27.29
N HIS A 13 -12.52 -5.64 26.56
CA HIS A 13 -12.31 -5.53 25.13
C HIS A 13 -10.87 -5.05 24.96
N GLU A 14 -9.95 -6.01 24.93
CA GLU A 14 -8.59 -5.85 24.45
C GLU A 14 -8.68 -5.36 23.00
N ASP A 15 -8.73 -4.05 22.82
CA ASP A 15 -8.46 -3.36 21.56
C ASP A 15 -6.97 -3.62 21.27
N GLY A 16 -6.67 -4.82 20.78
CA GLY A 16 -5.34 -5.22 20.33
C GLY A 16 -4.79 -4.14 19.39
N PRO A 17 -3.47 -3.94 19.33
CA PRO A 17 -2.90 -2.87 18.53
C PRO A 17 -3.37 -3.05 17.09
N ARG A 18 -4.22 -2.12 16.63
CA ARG A 18 -4.59 -1.99 15.22
C ARG A 18 -3.26 -1.78 14.50
N SER A 19 -2.73 -2.82 13.87
CA SER A 19 -1.56 -2.69 13.01
C SER A 19 -1.96 -1.72 11.93
N VAL A 20 -1.47 -0.49 12.03
CA VAL A 20 -1.56 0.48 10.95
C VAL A 20 -0.66 -0.10 9.88
N ASP A 21 -1.26 -0.87 8.96
CA ASP A 21 -0.63 -1.26 7.71
C ASP A 21 -0.29 0.07 7.02
N ASN A 22 0.95 0.52 7.22
CA ASN A 22 1.48 1.68 6.54
C ASN A 22 1.67 1.24 5.09
N ASP A 23 0.61 1.37 4.30
CA ASP A 23 0.65 1.27 2.84
C ASP A 23 1.44 2.45 2.28
N GLU A 24 2.73 2.50 2.60
CA GLU A 24 3.63 3.54 2.15
C GLU A 24 3.86 3.36 0.65
N SER A 25 3.30 4.27 -0.13
CA SER A 25 3.35 4.26 -1.58
C SER A 25 4.43 5.21 -2.08
N TRP A 26 5.30 4.75 -2.96
CA TRP A 26 6.38 5.56 -3.54
C TRP A 26 6.15 5.83 -5.03
N ILE A 27 6.56 7.02 -5.48
CA ILE A 27 6.48 7.45 -6.87
C ILE A 27 7.90 7.74 -7.38
N PHE A 28 8.25 7.16 -8.53
CA PHE A 28 9.55 7.36 -9.17
C PHE A 28 9.40 8.21 -10.42
N PHE A 29 10.13 9.34 -10.46
CA PHE A 29 10.22 10.19 -11.64
C PHE A 29 11.54 9.94 -12.37
N VAL A 30 11.47 9.59 -13.66
CA VAL A 30 12.64 9.39 -14.52
C VAL A 30 12.68 10.50 -15.57
N SER A 31 13.65 11.42 -15.49
CA SER A 31 13.76 12.61 -16.34
C SER A 31 15.09 12.68 -17.10
N GLY A 32 15.16 13.54 -18.14
CA GLY A 32 16.35 13.73 -18.98
C GLY A 32 16.06 13.94 -20.48
N PRO A 33 17.10 14.20 -21.31
CA PRO A 33 16.97 14.57 -22.72
C PRO A 33 16.31 13.49 -23.60
N THR A 34 15.72 13.87 -24.74
CA THR A 34 15.16 12.91 -25.71
C THR A 34 16.21 11.88 -26.15
N GLY A 35 15.82 10.61 -26.25
CA GLY A 35 16.72 9.52 -26.66
C GLY A 35 17.62 8.97 -25.54
N SER A 36 17.62 9.52 -24.32
CA SER A 36 18.49 9.04 -23.22
C SER A 36 18.06 7.71 -22.56
N GLY A 37 17.02 7.04 -23.06
CA GLY A 37 16.57 5.74 -22.55
C GLY A 37 15.68 5.77 -21.30
N LYS A 38 15.16 6.94 -20.90
CA LYS A 38 14.26 7.09 -19.72
C LYS A 38 13.09 6.10 -19.70
N SER A 39 12.36 5.99 -20.81
CA SER A 39 11.23 5.07 -20.91
C SER A 39 11.68 3.62 -20.73
N SER A 40 12.87 3.24 -21.23
CA SER A 40 13.44 1.91 -21.01
C SER A 40 13.77 1.67 -19.53
N VAL A 41 14.37 2.65 -18.85
CA VAL A 41 14.69 2.56 -17.41
C VAL A 41 13.42 2.49 -16.57
N ALA A 42 12.43 3.34 -16.85
CA ALA A 42 11.17 3.35 -16.12
C ALA A 42 10.37 2.04 -16.30
N LYS A 43 10.33 1.48 -17.52
CA LYS A 43 9.73 0.16 -17.80
C LYS A 43 10.47 -0.97 -17.08
N PHE A 44 11.81 -0.94 -17.08
CA PHE A 44 12.63 -1.90 -16.34
C PHE A 44 12.34 -1.84 -14.83
N LEU A 45 12.36 -0.64 -14.25
CA LEU A 45 12.12 -0.45 -12.82
C LEU A 45 10.71 -0.89 -12.41
N ALA A 46 9.70 -0.52 -13.19
CA ALA A 46 8.32 -0.95 -12.97
C ALA A 46 8.20 -2.48 -12.98
N SER A 47 8.86 -3.16 -13.92
CA SER A 47 8.86 -4.63 -13.98
C SER A 47 9.52 -5.29 -12.76
N LYS A 48 10.58 -4.67 -12.23
CA LYS A 48 11.34 -5.19 -11.09
C LYS A 48 10.65 -4.96 -9.75
N LEU A 49 10.01 -3.81 -9.60
CA LEU A 49 9.29 -3.43 -8.39
C LEU A 49 7.84 -3.91 -8.38
N GLN A 50 7.38 -4.54 -9.47
CA GLN A 50 5.96 -4.86 -9.69
C GLN A 50 5.07 -3.60 -9.54
N ALA A 51 5.61 -2.46 -9.91
CA ALA A 51 4.96 -1.16 -9.81
C ALA A 51 4.19 -0.83 -11.09
N ARG A 52 3.21 0.08 -10.97
CA ARG A 52 2.52 0.62 -12.15
C ARG A 52 3.48 1.54 -12.91
N PHE A 53 3.56 1.33 -14.23
CA PHE A 53 4.22 2.26 -15.14
C PHE A 53 3.21 3.30 -15.63
N LEU A 54 3.57 4.58 -15.58
CA LEU A 54 2.79 5.70 -16.10
C LEU A 54 3.69 6.44 -17.11
N GLU A 55 3.26 6.56 -18.36
CA GLU A 55 3.97 7.37 -19.36
C GLU A 55 3.51 8.84 -19.24
N GLY A 56 4.42 9.80 -19.43
CA GLY A 56 4.18 11.21 -19.08
C GLY A 56 3.03 11.89 -19.83
N ASP A 57 2.62 11.28 -20.94
CA ASP A 57 1.56 11.67 -21.86
C ASP A 57 0.23 10.89 -21.63
N ASP A 58 0.23 9.92 -20.72
CA ASP A 58 -0.99 9.19 -20.32
C ASP A 58 -1.86 9.99 -19.34
N VAL A 59 -1.33 11.06 -18.76
CA VAL A 59 -2.08 11.96 -17.87
C VAL A 59 -2.90 12.93 -18.71
N ARG A 60 -4.10 12.49 -19.12
CA ARG A 60 -5.13 13.40 -19.64
C ARG A 60 -5.81 14.08 -18.47
N VAL A 61 -5.61 15.39 -18.34
CA VAL A 61 -6.49 16.24 -17.52
C VAL A 61 -7.86 16.36 -18.22
N PRO A 62 -8.97 16.26 -17.48
CA PRO A 62 -10.31 16.44 -18.04
C PRO A 62 -10.55 17.87 -18.55
#